data_AF-A0A1G2UYJ4-F1
#
_entry.id   AF-A0A1G2UYJ4-F1
#
_cell.length_a   1.000
_cell.length_b   1.000
_cell.length_c   1.000
_cell.angle_alpha   90.00
_cell.angle_beta   90.00
_cell.angle_gamma   90.00
#
_symmetry.space_group_name_H-M   'P 1'
#
loop_
_entity.id
_entity.type
_entity.pdbx_description
1 polymer ?
#
loop_
_entity_poly.entity_id
_entity_poly.type
_entity_poly.pdbx_seq_one_letter_code
_entity_poly.pdbx_strand_id
1 'polypeptide(L)'
;MTDEFYHKDIFGAVVDVNLGLIEEDEDKLPLDKKGREFNIFALTDALGARDRKRAWILYQEALGAGVSAEEVFFKVVWQIKSMLIASKTKNVGETDMKPFPYSKAKSFLKNFRTSELQNLSEALVTGYYKARRGEGEVETLVEKILLGL
;
A
#
# COMPACT_ATOMS: atom_id res chain seq x y z
N MET A 1 27.79 -32.51 -18.39
CA MET A 1 28.36 -32.33 -17.04
C MET A 1 27.75 -31.03 -16.56
N THR A 2 26.66 -31.15 -15.82
CA THR A 2 25.79 -30.04 -15.40
C THR A 2 26.35 -29.46 -14.12
N ASP A 3 26.96 -28.28 -14.20
CA ASP A 3 27.37 -27.53 -13.00
C ASP A 3 26.10 -27.04 -12.28
N GLU A 4 25.73 -27.75 -11.23
CA GLU A 4 24.70 -27.34 -10.29
C GLU A 4 25.17 -26.09 -9.55
N PHE A 5 24.42 -25.00 -9.75
CA PHE A 5 24.74 -23.66 -9.28
C PHE A 5 24.43 -23.50 -7.78
N TYR A 6 25.18 -24.19 -6.92
CA TYR A 6 25.03 -24.05 -5.48
C TYR A 6 25.43 -22.63 -5.02
N HIS A 7 24.49 -21.92 -4.38
CA HIS A 7 24.80 -20.65 -3.74
C HIS A 7 25.65 -20.92 -2.49
N LYS A 8 26.93 -20.54 -2.55
CA LYS A 8 27.82 -20.54 -1.38
C LYS A 8 27.53 -19.29 -0.55
N ASP A 9 27.51 -19.43 0.78
CA ASP A 9 27.43 -18.28 1.65
C ASP A 9 28.75 -17.47 1.63
N ILE A 10 28.76 -16.34 2.35
CA ILE A 10 29.94 -15.46 2.45
C ILE A 10 31.15 -16.12 3.14
N PHE A 11 30.98 -17.32 3.70
CA PHE A 11 32.04 -18.13 4.33
C PHE A 11 32.44 -19.33 3.46
N GLY A 12 31.89 -19.45 2.25
CA GLY A 12 32.23 -20.47 1.27
C GLY A 12 31.61 -21.84 1.56
N ALA A 13 30.70 -21.93 2.52
CA ALA A 13 29.93 -23.15 2.77
C ALA A 13 28.81 -23.28 1.74
N VAL A 14 28.63 -24.49 1.22
CA VAL A 14 27.46 -24.81 0.38
C VAL A 14 26.26 -24.87 1.29
N VAL A 15 25.35 -23.91 1.13
CA VAL A 15 24.08 -23.90 1.86
C VAL A 15 23.02 -24.31 0.86
N ASP A 16 22.54 -25.55 0.98
CA ASP A 16 21.32 -25.98 0.29
C ASP A 16 20.15 -25.25 0.96
N VAL A 17 19.93 -24.00 0.53
CA VAL A 17 18.71 -23.28 0.91
C VAL A 17 17.59 -23.94 0.13
N ASN A 18 16.96 -24.95 0.73
CA ASN A 18 15.63 -25.35 0.34
C ASN A 18 14.69 -24.20 0.71
N LEU A 19 14.66 -23.16 -0.13
CA LEU A 19 13.49 -22.29 -0.24
C LEU A 19 12.40 -23.22 -0.73
N GLY A 20 11.77 -23.94 0.21
CA GLY A 20 10.54 -24.66 -0.05
C GLY A 20 9.69 -23.73 -0.91
N LEU A 21 9.23 -24.27 -2.04
CA LEU A 21 8.38 -23.59 -3.01
C LEU A 21 7.65 -22.49 -2.27
N ILE A 22 7.95 -21.24 -2.58
CA ILE A 22 7.10 -20.13 -2.17
C ILE A 22 5.77 -20.56 -2.74
N GLU A 23 4.92 -21.17 -1.90
CA GLU A 23 3.52 -21.34 -2.20
C GLU A 23 3.15 -19.93 -2.63
N GLU A 24 2.73 -19.76 -3.88
CA GLU A 24 2.17 -18.49 -4.30
C GLU A 24 1.13 -18.21 -3.24
N ASP A 25 1.46 -17.31 -2.30
CA ASP A 25 0.56 -16.90 -1.25
C ASP A 25 -0.59 -16.31 -2.05
N GLU A 26 -1.62 -17.14 -2.33
CA GLU A 26 -2.89 -16.67 -2.80
C GLU A 26 -3.22 -15.57 -1.81
N ASP A 27 -3.23 -14.31 -2.27
CA ASP A 27 -3.50 -13.11 -1.48
C ASP A 27 -4.85 -13.29 -0.77
N LYS A 28 -4.88 -14.04 0.33
CA LYS A 28 -6.08 -14.32 1.11
C LYS A 28 -6.42 -13.03 1.79
N LEU A 29 -7.48 -12.39 1.30
CA LEU A 29 -7.94 -11.13 1.83
C LEU A 29 -8.27 -11.31 3.33
N PRO A 30 -7.86 -10.36 4.18
CA PRO A 30 -8.11 -10.44 5.61
C PRO A 30 -9.62 -10.56 5.86
N LEU A 31 -10.03 -11.45 6.75
CA LEU A 31 -11.45 -11.72 7.01
C LEU A 31 -12.01 -10.75 8.07
N ASP A 32 -13.20 -10.19 7.83
CA ASP A 32 -13.97 -9.39 8.78
C ASP A 32 -14.41 -10.23 10.00
N LYS A 33 -14.95 -9.56 11.02
CA LYS A 33 -15.50 -10.22 12.23
C LYS A 33 -16.62 -11.26 11.95
N LYS A 34 -17.14 -11.31 10.72
CA LYS A 34 -18.17 -12.25 10.25
C LYS A 34 -17.61 -13.30 9.29
N GLY A 35 -16.28 -13.41 9.14
CA GLY A 35 -15.61 -14.36 8.26
C GLY A 35 -15.70 -14.01 6.78
N ARG A 36 -16.01 -12.76 6.41
CA ARG A 36 -16.06 -12.29 5.02
C ARG A 36 -14.83 -11.47 4.70
N GLU A 37 -14.25 -11.68 3.52
CA GLU A 37 -13.09 -10.91 3.06
C GLU A 37 -13.33 -9.38 3.17
N PHE A 38 -12.53 -8.71 4.00
CA PHE A 38 -12.50 -7.27 4.10
C PHE A 38 -11.86 -6.71 2.84
N ASN A 39 -12.66 -5.97 2.06
CA ASN A 39 -12.18 -5.38 0.82
C ASN A 39 -11.34 -4.12 1.11
N ILE A 40 -10.03 -4.32 1.26
CA ILE A 40 -9.06 -3.24 1.45
C ILE A 40 -9.06 -2.21 0.30
N PHE A 41 -9.48 -2.59 -0.91
CA PHE A 41 -9.57 -1.66 -2.04
C PHE A 41 -10.74 -0.67 -1.89
N ALA A 42 -11.77 -0.99 -1.10
CA ALA A 42 -12.83 -0.05 -0.79
C ALA A 42 -12.29 1.18 -0.06
N LEU A 43 -11.28 1.00 0.80
CA LEU A 43 -10.61 2.09 1.51
C LEU A 43 -9.87 3.00 0.53
N THR A 44 -9.06 2.43 -0.37
CA THR A 44 -8.31 3.21 -1.37
C THR A 44 -9.24 3.95 -2.33
N ASP A 45 -10.41 3.38 -2.61
CA ASP A 45 -11.42 4.02 -3.45
C ASP A 45 -12.10 5.18 -2.74
N ALA A 46 -12.44 5.03 -1.46
CA ALA A 46 -12.94 6.13 -0.65
C ALA A 46 -11.91 7.27 -0.53
N LEU A 47 -10.63 6.92 -0.36
CA LEU A 47 -9.53 7.89 -0.36
C LEU A 47 -9.43 8.65 -1.69
N GLY A 48 -9.41 7.94 -2.83
CA GLY A 48 -9.37 8.56 -4.15
C GLY A 48 -10.62 9.37 -4.50
N ALA A 49 -11.79 8.97 -3.98
CA ALA A 49 -13.03 9.71 -4.09
C ALA A 49 -13.09 10.95 -3.17
N ARG A 50 -12.09 11.12 -2.28
CA ARG A 50 -12.06 12.17 -1.24
C ARG A 50 -13.24 12.10 -0.27
N ASP A 51 -13.78 10.89 -0.08
CA ASP A 51 -14.84 10.63 0.89
C ASP A 51 -14.21 10.32 2.25
N ARG A 52 -13.80 11.39 2.95
CA ARG A 52 -13.16 11.32 4.27
C ARG A 52 -13.92 10.44 5.26
N LYS A 53 -15.24 10.62 5.35
CA LYS A 53 -16.07 9.90 6.32
C LYS A 53 -16.06 8.41 6.03
N ARG A 54 -16.27 8.04 4.77
CA ARG A 54 -16.25 6.65 4.34
C ARG A 54 -14.87 6.03 4.50
N ALA A 55 -13.81 6.75 4.15
CA ALA A 55 -12.45 6.26 4.29
C ALA A 55 -12.10 5.98 5.76
N TRP A 56 -12.49 6.88 6.68
CA TRP A 56 -12.28 6.65 8.11
C TRP A 56 -13.10 5.46 8.66
N ILE A 57 -14.37 5.32 8.27
CA ILE A 57 -15.19 4.17 8.67
C ILE A 57 -14.55 2.86 8.19
N LEU A 58 -14.16 2.80 6.91
CA LEU A 58 -13.50 1.61 6.34
C LEU A 58 -12.18 1.30 7.04
N TYR A 59 -11.44 2.32 7.48
CA TYR A 59 -10.22 2.11 8.25
C TYR A 59 -10.51 1.47 9.61
N GLN A 60 -11.52 1.95 10.34
CA GLN A 60 -11.94 1.34 11.61
C GLN A 60 -12.46 -0.09 11.42
N GLU A 61 -13.17 -0.36 10.32
CA GLU A 61 -13.59 -1.71 9.94
C GLU A 61 -12.39 -2.63 9.67
N ALA A 62 -11.36 -2.13 8.97
CA ALA A 62 -10.12 -2.87 8.71
C ALA A 62 -9.42 -3.26 10.03
N LEU A 63 -9.23 -2.30 10.93
CA LEU A 63 -8.65 -2.57 12.26
C LEU A 63 -9.51 -3.57 13.04
N GLY A 64 -10.83 -3.43 12.98
CA GLY A 64 -11.77 -4.36 13.60
C GLY A 64 -11.70 -5.78 13.02
N ALA A 65 -11.30 -5.92 11.76
CA ALA A 65 -11.05 -7.19 11.08
C ALA A 65 -9.66 -7.78 11.37
N GLY A 66 -8.82 -7.09 12.16
CA GLY A 66 -7.46 -7.54 12.49
C GLY A 66 -6.42 -7.15 11.44
N VAL A 67 -6.77 -6.33 10.45
CA VAL A 67 -5.78 -5.73 9.53
C VAL A 67 -4.92 -4.75 10.32
N SER A 68 -3.61 -4.90 10.25
CA SER A 68 -2.69 -3.98 10.93
C SER A 68 -2.75 -2.57 10.32
N ALA A 69 -2.54 -1.54 11.14
CA ALA A 69 -2.47 -0.17 10.62
C ALA A 69 -1.32 0.01 9.62
N GLU A 70 -0.23 -0.75 9.77
CA GLU A 70 0.90 -0.74 8.85
C GLU A 70 0.51 -1.27 7.46
N GLU A 71 -0.26 -2.36 7.41
CA GLU A 71 -0.77 -2.87 6.14
C GLU A 71 -1.67 -1.86 5.44
N VAL A 72 -2.60 -1.25 6.19
CA VAL A 72 -3.46 -0.18 5.68
C VAL A 72 -2.62 1.00 5.18
N PHE A 73 -1.62 1.41 5.96
CA PHE A 73 -0.70 2.49 5.62
C PHE A 73 -0.04 2.24 4.26
N PHE A 74 0.49 1.05 4.00
CA PHE A 74 1.11 0.76 2.71
C PHE A 74 0.11 0.79 1.55
N LYS A 75 -1.15 0.40 1.76
CA LYS A 75 -2.19 0.53 0.72
C LYS A 75 -2.52 2.00 0.44
N VAL A 76 -2.55 2.85 1.46
CA VAL A 76 -2.69 4.30 1.32
C VAL A 76 -1.49 4.91 0.56
N VAL A 77 -0.26 4.51 0.90
CA VAL A 77 0.97 4.91 0.17
C VAL A 77 0.87 4.53 -1.30
N TRP A 78 0.50 3.30 -1.61
CA TRP A 78 0.37 2.83 -2.99
C TRP A 78 -0.67 3.64 -3.77
N GLN A 79 -1.82 3.95 -3.17
CA GLN A 79 -2.87 4.73 -3.82
C GLN A 79 -2.39 6.16 -4.13
N ILE A 80 -1.81 6.85 -3.14
CA ILE A 80 -1.30 8.23 -3.31
C ILE A 80 -0.15 8.26 -4.32
N LYS A 81 0.80 7.30 -4.25
CA LYS A 81 1.88 7.16 -5.23
C LYS A 81 1.34 6.95 -6.64
N SER A 82 0.35 6.08 -6.80
CA SER A 82 -0.29 5.79 -8.09
C SER A 82 -0.96 7.03 -8.68
N MET A 83 -1.68 7.80 -7.86
CA MET A 83 -2.26 9.08 -8.28
C MET A 83 -1.19 10.11 -8.63
N LEU A 84 -0.11 10.20 -7.85
CA LEU A 84 0.99 11.12 -8.15
C LEU A 84 1.67 10.77 -9.48
N ILE A 85 1.93 9.49 -9.76
CA ILE A 85 2.46 9.03 -11.06
C ILE A 85 1.48 9.37 -12.19
N ALA A 86 0.20 9.05 -12.03
CA ALA A 86 -0.82 9.32 -13.03
C ALA A 86 -0.99 10.84 -13.31
N SER A 87 -0.72 11.69 -12.32
CA SER A 87 -0.77 13.15 -12.44
C SER A 87 0.41 13.74 -13.24
N LYS A 88 1.55 13.03 -13.28
CA LYS A 88 2.78 13.48 -13.95
C LYS A 88 2.98 12.87 -15.34
N THR A 89 2.15 11.90 -15.71
CA THR A 89 2.27 11.13 -16.95
C THR A 89 1.02 11.26 -17.80
N LYS A 90 1.15 11.12 -19.12
CA LYS A 90 0.02 11.24 -20.05
C LYS A 90 -0.71 9.91 -20.22
N ASN A 91 0.02 8.81 -20.31
CA ASN A 91 -0.52 7.48 -20.58
C ASN A 91 0.21 6.41 -19.74
N VAL A 92 -0.35 5.20 -19.70
CA VAL A 92 0.22 4.07 -18.96
C VAL A 92 1.60 3.64 -19.49
N GLY A 93 1.87 3.82 -20.78
CA GLY A 93 3.13 3.41 -21.42
C GLY A 93 4.35 4.23 -21.00
N GLU A 94 4.13 5.39 -20.35
CA GLU A 94 5.20 6.16 -19.70
C GLU A 94 5.55 5.63 -18.29
N THR A 95 4.94 4.51 -17.87
CA THR A 95 5.07 3.95 -16.51
C THR A 95 5.22 2.44 -16.53
N ASP A 96 5.81 1.88 -15.48
CA ASP A 96 5.83 0.44 -15.25
C ASP A 96 4.54 -0.09 -14.57
N MET A 97 3.48 0.73 -14.52
CA MET A 97 2.22 0.36 -13.87
C MET A 97 1.34 -0.49 -14.78
N LYS A 98 0.59 -1.42 -14.19
CA LYS A 98 -0.48 -2.14 -14.90
C LYS A 98 -1.59 -1.15 -15.35
N PRO A 99 -2.30 -1.42 -16.47
CA PRO A 99 -3.33 -0.52 -16.99
C PRO A 99 -4.49 -0.20 -16.04
N PHE A 100 -4.95 -1.20 -15.28
CA PHE A 100 -6.10 -1.03 -14.38
C PHE A 100 -5.79 -0.09 -13.21
N PRO A 101 -4.74 -0.31 -12.38
CA PRO A 101 -4.37 0.63 -11.32
C PRO A 101 -4.09 2.04 -11.84
N TYR A 102 -3.41 2.17 -12.99
CA TYR A 102 -3.13 3.46 -13.60
C TYR A 102 -4.42 4.21 -13.96
N SER A 103 -5.33 3.55 -14.67
CA SER A 103 -6.60 4.15 -15.11
C SER A 103 -7.48 4.53 -13.93
N LYS A 104 -7.50 3.69 -12.90
CA LYS A 104 -8.23 3.97 -11.65
C LYS A 104 -7.67 5.20 -10.95
N ALA A 105 -6.36 5.26 -10.75
CA ALA A 105 -5.69 6.42 -10.16
C ALA A 105 -5.94 7.71 -10.98
N LYS A 106 -5.86 7.62 -12.31
CA LYS A 106 -6.15 8.73 -13.24
C LYS A 106 -7.57 9.28 -13.03
N SER A 107 -8.55 8.41 -12.82
CA SER A 107 -9.96 8.80 -12.62
C SER A 107 -10.20 9.64 -11.36
N PHE A 108 -9.35 9.48 -10.35
CA PHE A 108 -9.42 10.22 -9.09
C PHE A 108 -8.71 11.58 -9.13
N LEU A 109 -7.90 11.87 -10.15
CA LEU A 109 -7.15 13.12 -10.25
C LEU A 109 -8.04 14.37 -10.31
N LYS A 110 -9.28 14.23 -10.77
CA LYS A 110 -10.26 15.33 -10.75
C LYS A 110 -10.56 15.87 -9.34
N ASN A 111 -10.28 15.08 -8.29
CA ASN A 111 -10.56 15.43 -6.90
C ASN A 111 -9.36 16.06 -6.17
N PHE A 112 -8.17 16.06 -6.78
CA PHE A 112 -6.91 16.42 -6.12
C PHE A 112 -6.06 17.35 -6.97
N ARG A 113 -5.36 18.27 -6.32
CA ARG A 113 -4.29 19.03 -6.97
C ARG A 113 -2.99 18.22 -6.95
N THR A 114 -2.13 18.40 -7.95
CA THR A 114 -0.82 17.74 -7.96
C THR A 114 0.04 18.11 -6.75
N SER A 115 0.01 19.38 -6.32
CA SER A 115 0.73 19.83 -5.12
C SER A 115 0.20 19.21 -3.84
N GLU A 116 -1.11 18.95 -3.77
CA GLU A 116 -1.75 18.28 -2.64
C GLU A 116 -1.31 16.81 -2.54
N LEU A 117 -1.21 16.11 -3.68
CA LEU A 117 -0.67 14.75 -3.72
C LEU A 117 0.81 14.69 -3.33
N GLN A 118 1.59 15.71 -3.68
CA GLN A 118 2.99 15.83 -3.23
C GLN A 118 3.07 15.98 -1.71
N ASN A 119 2.26 16.88 -1.14
CA ASN A 119 2.23 17.10 0.31
C ASN A 119 1.76 15.85 1.07
N LEU A 120 0.75 15.14 0.55
CA LEU A 120 0.30 13.87 1.13
C LEU A 120 1.40 12.81 1.07
N SER A 121 2.10 12.69 -0.07
CA SER A 121 3.21 11.77 -0.22
C SER A 121 4.35 12.07 0.74
N GLU A 122 4.69 13.35 0.94
CA GLU A 122 5.70 13.78 1.91
C GLU A 122 5.27 13.46 3.34
N ALA A 123 4.03 13.80 3.71
CA ALA A 123 3.48 13.54 5.04
C ALA A 123 3.49 12.03 5.40
N LEU A 124 3.21 11.15 4.43
CA LEU A 124 3.30 9.70 4.63
C LEU A 124 4.73 9.25 4.94
N VAL A 125 5.72 9.71 4.16
CA VAL A 125 7.13 9.32 4.35
C VAL A 125 7.67 9.84 5.67
N THR A 126 7.48 11.15 5.94
CA THR A 126 7.96 11.77 7.17
C THR A 126 7.24 11.22 8.40
N GLY A 127 5.92 11.03 8.31
CA GLY A 127 5.11 10.48 9.40
C GLY A 127 5.53 9.06 9.76
N TYR A 128 5.74 8.21 8.75
CA TYR A 128 6.15 6.84 8.96
C TYR A 128 7.57 6.74 9.55
N TYR A 129 8.51 7.56 9.06
CA TYR A 129 9.84 7.67 9.64
C TYR A 129 9.79 8.04 11.14
N LYS A 130 8.94 9.02 11.51
CA LYS A 130 8.74 9.41 12.92
C LYS A 130 8.13 8.28 13.75
N ALA A 131 7.11 7.60 13.22
CA ALA A 131 6.48 6.46 13.91
C ALA A 131 7.50 5.34 14.18
N ARG A 132 8.35 5.00 13.19
CA ARG A 132 9.42 4.01 13.36
C ARG A 132 10.51 4.42 14.37
N ARG A 133 10.56 5.69 14.77
CA ARG A 133 11.43 6.20 15.83
C ARG A 133 10.76 6.29 17.20
N GLY A 134 9.51 5.85 17.33
CA GLY A 134 8.74 5.96 18.56
C GLY A 134 8.21 7.37 18.84
N GLU A 135 8.21 8.26 17.83
CA GLU A 135 7.69 9.63 17.95
C GLU A 135 6.18 9.71 17.60
N GLY A 136 5.50 8.56 17.54
CA GLY A 136 4.07 8.41 17.27
C GLY A 136 3.70 7.01 16.80
N GLU A 137 2.40 6.79 16.59
CA GLU A 137 1.85 5.50 16.14
C GLU A 137 1.42 5.57 14.66
N VAL A 138 1.58 4.46 13.94
CA VAL A 138 1.15 4.35 12.53
C VAL A 138 -0.37 4.50 12.42
N GLU A 139 -1.10 4.01 13.42
CA GLU A 139 -2.55 4.13 13.54
C GLU A 139 -2.99 5.60 13.47
N THR A 140 -2.39 6.42 14.33
CA THR A 140 -2.67 7.86 14.41
C THR A 140 -2.23 8.57 13.14
N LEU A 141 -1.13 8.16 12.52
CA LEU A 141 -0.69 8.72 11.25
C LEU A 141 -1.73 8.48 10.15
N VAL A 142 -2.16 7.23 9.96
CA VAL A 142 -3.17 6.88 8.94
C VAL A 142 -4.45 7.65 9.19
N GLU A 143 -4.94 7.68 10.43
CA GLU A 143 -6.15 8.41 10.78
C GLU A 143 -6.05 9.91 10.45
N LYS A 144 -4.93 10.56 10.78
CA LYS A 144 -4.68 11.97 10.45
C LYS A 144 -4.68 12.20 8.94
N ILE A 145 -4.08 11.30 8.16
CA ILE A 145 -4.07 11.40 6.70
C ILE A 145 -5.49 11.30 6.15
N LEU A 146 -6.26 10.31 6.60
CA LEU A 146 -7.64 10.09 6.14
C LEU A 146 -8.56 11.27 6.51
N LEU A 147 -8.43 11.79 7.73
CA LEU A 147 -9.26 12.89 8.22
C LEU A 147 -8.85 14.27 7.67
N GLY A 148 -7.61 14.39 7.17
CA GLY A 148 -7.05 15.59 6.57
C GLY A 148 -7.37 15.79 5.08
N LEU A 149 -8.03 14.81 4.44
CA LEU A 149 -8.50 14.89 3.05
C LEU A 149 -9.56 15.99 2.85
#